data_AF-A0A1Q5Q8Q9-F1
#
_entry.id   AF-A0A1Q5Q8Q9-F1
#
_cell.length_a   1.000
_cell.length_b   1.000
_cell.length_c   1.000
_cell.angle_alpha   90.00
_cell.angle_beta   90.00
_cell.angle_gamma   90.00
#
_symmetry.space_group_name_H-M   'P 1'
#
loop_
_entity.id
_entity.type
_entity.pdbx_description
1 polymer ?
#
loop_
_entity_poly.entity_id
_entity_poly.type
_entity_poly.pdbx_seq_one_letter_code
_entity_poly.pdbx_strand_id
1 'polypeptide(L)'
;MKRTWQAKHKLWKTNCPPQVTELDHIYPLSSGRLPVTALTEHSVDYVAESIDRGSRSMISQLPILGLKGIPVDETIEALNSLGSTALVMIEDKHGVDAADEIAAIVGVEFFLDLSIDLGISGKFTSDAYRTSIEKVSKACLKHGKVFGVAGINDLQELQERMINTLGARFMLIQQDSTLISQGASRAAKAVPCVKA
;
A
#
# COMPACT_ATOMS: atom_id res chain seq x y z
N MET A 1 -14.71 20.30 -10.09
CA MET A 1 -14.27 19.20 -9.20
C MET A 1 -13.41 19.64 -8.01
N LYS A 2 -12.46 20.59 -8.11
CA LYS A 2 -11.65 21.06 -6.95
C LYS A 2 -12.43 21.64 -5.75
N ARG A 3 -13.63 22.20 -5.95
CA ARG A 3 -14.40 22.92 -4.90
C ARG A 3 -15.24 22.01 -3.99
N THR A 4 -15.61 20.82 -4.44
CA THR A 4 -16.49 19.91 -3.67
C THR A 4 -15.74 19.09 -2.63
N TRP A 5 -14.43 18.87 -2.83
CA TRP A 5 -13.62 18.07 -1.92
C TRP A 5 -13.04 18.86 -0.75
N GLN A 6 -12.61 20.12 -0.96
CA GLN A 6 -12.20 21.00 0.15
C GLN A 6 -13.32 21.20 1.18
N ALA A 7 -14.59 21.22 0.73
CA ALA A 7 -15.75 21.27 1.62
C ALA A 7 -15.89 20.00 2.47
N LYS A 8 -15.67 18.82 1.87
CA LYS A 8 -15.71 17.52 2.58
C LYS A 8 -14.53 17.34 3.55
N HIS A 9 -13.33 17.75 3.17
CA HIS A 9 -12.14 17.75 4.03
C HIS A 9 -12.30 18.68 5.26
N LYS A 10 -13.00 19.80 5.09
CA LYS A 10 -13.33 20.73 6.20
C LYS A 10 -14.37 20.14 7.16
N LEU A 11 -15.37 19.43 6.64
CA LEU A 11 -16.39 18.71 7.42
C LEU A 11 -15.81 17.52 8.22
N TRP A 12 -14.77 16.86 7.69
CA TRP A 12 -14.06 15.78 8.39
C TRP A 12 -13.28 16.28 9.61
N LYS A 13 -12.48 17.35 9.46
CA LYS A 13 -11.73 17.94 10.57
C LYS A 13 -12.60 18.38 11.74
N THR A 14 -13.86 18.75 11.48
CA THR A 14 -14.79 19.19 12.53
C THR A 14 -15.51 18.05 13.25
N ASN A 15 -15.58 16.84 12.66
CA ASN A 15 -16.36 15.72 13.19
C ASN A 15 -15.50 14.52 13.64
N CYS A 16 -14.17 14.66 13.63
CA CYS A 16 -13.27 13.61 14.11
C CYS A 16 -13.34 13.48 15.64
N PRO A 17 -13.60 12.28 16.21
CA PRO A 17 -13.58 12.08 17.65
C PRO A 17 -12.19 12.39 18.24
N PRO A 18 -12.11 12.89 19.49
CA PRO A 18 -10.91 13.55 20.05
C PRO A 18 -9.69 12.64 20.30
N GLN A 19 -9.62 11.46 19.69
CA GLN A 19 -8.53 10.50 19.88
C GLN A 19 -7.64 10.30 18.66
N VAL A 20 -7.93 10.96 17.52
CA VAL A 20 -7.10 10.85 16.30
C VAL A 20 -6.40 12.18 15.99
N THR A 21 -5.57 12.65 16.92
CA THR A 21 -4.72 13.86 16.71
C THR A 21 -3.22 13.56 16.73
N GLU A 22 -2.82 12.29 16.67
CA GLU A 22 -1.40 11.89 16.75
C GLU A 22 -0.86 11.34 15.42
N LEU A 23 -1.23 11.98 14.30
CA LEU A 23 -0.69 11.67 12.96
C LEU A 23 0.31 12.73 12.44
N ASP A 24 0.74 13.66 13.29
CA ASP A 24 1.76 14.67 12.94
C ASP A 24 3.20 14.12 12.95
N HIS A 25 3.38 12.83 13.23
CA HIS A 25 4.66 12.14 13.06
C HIS A 25 4.79 11.49 11.67
N ILE A 26 4.60 12.30 10.63
CA ILE A 26 5.12 11.96 9.30
C ILE A 26 6.64 12.10 9.39
N TYR A 27 7.34 10.97 9.31
CA TYR A 27 8.81 10.94 9.27
C TYR A 27 9.33 11.99 8.28
N PRO A 28 10.28 12.86 8.67
CA PRO A 28 10.77 13.92 7.81
C PRO A 28 11.38 13.33 6.54
N LEU A 29 10.97 13.90 5.41
CA LEU A 29 11.29 13.55 4.01
C LEU A 29 12.79 13.65 3.64
N SER A 30 13.71 13.67 4.62
CA SER A 30 15.14 13.98 4.44
C SER A 30 16.08 12.77 4.30
N SER A 31 15.60 11.54 4.46
CA SER A 31 16.49 10.36 4.60
C SER A 31 16.75 9.56 3.31
N GLY A 32 16.35 10.05 2.14
CA GLY A 32 16.74 9.45 0.85
C GLY A 32 16.26 8.01 0.61
N ARG A 33 15.30 7.52 1.39
CA ARG A 33 14.60 6.24 1.18
C ARG A 33 13.13 6.53 1.01
N LEU A 34 12.58 6.26 -0.16
CA LEU A 34 11.20 5.80 -0.30
C LEU A 34 11.09 4.82 -1.48
N PRO A 35 11.54 3.56 -1.35
CA PRO A 35 10.97 2.50 -2.14
C PRO A 35 9.67 2.11 -1.43
N VAL A 36 8.52 2.56 -1.96
CA VAL A 36 7.17 2.23 -1.45
C VAL A 36 6.80 2.89 -0.11
N THR A 37 5.91 3.90 -0.16
CA THR A 37 5.13 4.32 1.00
C THR A 37 3.74 3.68 0.89
N ALA A 38 3.35 2.88 1.90
CA ALA A 38 1.98 2.44 2.07
C ALA A 38 1.16 3.60 2.65
N LEU A 39 0.10 4.01 1.96
CA LEU A 39 -0.75 5.11 2.39
C LEU A 39 -2.16 4.59 2.65
N THR A 40 -2.76 5.08 3.73
CA THR A 40 -4.21 5.04 3.87
C THR A 40 -4.83 6.00 2.84
N GLU A 41 -6.07 5.76 2.48
CA GLU A 41 -6.86 6.58 1.55
C GLU A 41 -6.80 8.10 1.82
N HIS A 42 -6.60 8.49 3.08
CA HIS A 42 -6.58 9.90 3.51
C HIS A 42 -5.31 10.65 3.12
N SER A 43 -4.22 9.96 2.74
CA SER A 43 -2.93 10.58 2.42
C SER A 43 -2.60 10.56 0.91
N VAL A 44 -3.50 10.00 0.09
CA VAL A 44 -3.24 9.71 -1.32
C VAL A 44 -3.00 10.97 -2.15
N ASP A 45 -3.81 12.01 -1.96
CA ASP A 45 -3.69 13.26 -2.71
C ASP A 45 -2.37 13.99 -2.44
N TYR A 46 -1.92 14.02 -1.19
CA TYR A 46 -0.65 14.65 -0.81
C TYR A 46 0.55 13.97 -1.45
N VAL A 47 0.53 12.63 -1.52
CA VAL A 47 1.62 11.87 -2.12
C VAL A 47 1.56 11.88 -3.64
N ALA A 48 0.36 11.84 -4.23
CA ALA A 48 0.20 12.00 -5.67
C ALA A 48 0.72 13.37 -6.15
N GLU A 49 0.40 14.44 -5.42
CA GLU A 49 0.96 15.78 -5.68
C GLU A 49 2.49 15.76 -5.56
N SER A 50 3.03 15.05 -4.56
CA SER A 50 4.47 14.90 -4.34
C SER A 50 5.23 14.15 -5.44
N ILE A 51 4.57 13.22 -6.15
CA ILE A 51 5.21 12.33 -7.14
C ILE A 51 5.22 12.92 -8.56
N ASP A 52 4.13 13.57 -8.99
CA ASP A 52 4.04 14.07 -10.37
C ASP A 52 4.81 15.40 -10.54
N ARG A 53 4.67 16.36 -9.61
CA ARG A 53 5.30 17.70 -9.68
C ARG A 53 5.50 18.41 -8.33
N GLY A 54 5.54 17.66 -7.24
CA GLY A 54 5.43 18.26 -5.91
C GLY A 54 6.73 18.83 -5.36
N SER A 55 6.66 19.32 -4.13
CA SER A 55 7.71 20.09 -3.47
C SER A 55 8.84 19.23 -2.89
N ARG A 56 9.23 18.13 -3.56
CA ARG A 56 10.33 17.26 -3.11
C ARG A 56 11.61 18.08 -2.97
N SER A 57 12.19 18.08 -1.77
CA SER A 57 13.50 18.69 -1.52
C SER A 57 14.60 17.89 -2.21
N MET A 58 15.64 18.59 -2.65
CA MET A 58 16.73 18.03 -3.43
C MET A 58 18.01 17.98 -2.59
N ILE A 59 18.65 16.82 -2.56
CA ILE A 59 19.98 16.62 -1.99
C ILE A 59 20.92 16.15 -3.08
N SER A 60 22.18 16.60 -3.04
CA SER A 60 23.20 16.17 -4.00
C SER A 60 23.54 14.68 -3.80
N GLN A 61 24.00 14.02 -4.86
CA GLN A 61 24.53 12.64 -4.84
C GLN A 61 23.58 11.61 -4.23
N LEU A 62 22.36 11.50 -4.76
CA LEU A 62 21.37 10.53 -4.28
C LEU A 62 21.83 9.07 -4.48
N PRO A 63 21.61 8.16 -3.51
CA PRO A 63 21.94 6.73 -3.64
C PRO A 63 21.27 6.05 -4.82
N ILE A 64 20.03 6.43 -5.16
CA ILE A 64 19.28 5.89 -6.31
C ILE A 64 19.97 6.18 -7.66
N LEU A 65 20.84 7.19 -7.70
CA LEU A 65 21.65 7.58 -8.86
C LEU A 65 23.10 7.09 -8.75
N GLY A 66 23.37 6.18 -7.81
CA GLY A 66 24.71 5.64 -7.56
C GLY A 66 25.70 6.67 -7.04
N LEU A 67 25.22 7.69 -6.29
CA LEU A 67 26.03 8.77 -5.71
C LEU A 67 26.78 9.63 -6.74
N LYS A 68 26.40 9.56 -8.02
CA LYS A 68 27.00 10.35 -9.09
C LYS A 68 26.53 11.81 -9.00
N GLY A 69 27.44 12.73 -9.28
CA GLY A 69 27.10 14.13 -9.53
C GLY A 69 26.56 14.27 -10.94
N ILE A 70 25.24 14.28 -11.09
CA ILE A 70 24.56 14.56 -12.36
C ILE A 70 23.94 15.97 -12.30
N PRO A 71 23.68 16.63 -13.44
CA PRO A 71 23.01 17.93 -13.45
C PRO A 71 21.66 17.91 -12.70
N VAL A 72 21.32 19.04 -12.09
CA VAL A 72 20.12 19.15 -11.24
C VAL A 72 18.84 18.86 -12.04
N ASP A 73 18.73 19.39 -13.26
CA ASP A 73 17.54 19.18 -14.09
C ASP A 73 17.35 17.70 -14.47
N GLU A 74 18.45 17.03 -14.83
CA GLU A 74 18.44 15.58 -15.10
C GLU A 74 18.11 14.77 -13.84
N THR A 75 18.56 15.22 -12.66
CA THR A 75 18.19 14.61 -11.38
C THR A 75 16.69 14.71 -11.14
N ILE A 76 16.10 15.89 -11.32
CA ILE A 76 14.68 16.13 -11.08
C ILE A 76 13.84 15.25 -12.02
N GLU A 77 14.17 15.24 -13.30
CA GLU A 77 13.45 14.44 -14.30
C GLU A 77 13.54 12.93 -14.00
N ALA A 78 14.74 12.44 -13.67
CA ALA A 78 14.95 11.04 -13.31
C ALA A 78 14.16 10.65 -12.05
N LEU A 79 14.12 11.52 -11.03
CA LEU A 79 13.43 11.22 -9.78
C LEU A 79 11.91 11.26 -9.89
N ASN A 80 11.36 12.19 -10.68
CA ASN A 80 9.92 12.26 -10.91
C ASN A 80 9.45 11.06 -11.75
N SER A 81 10.27 10.63 -12.72
CA SER A 81 9.91 9.54 -13.62
C SER A 81 10.13 8.14 -13.02
N LEU A 82 11.20 7.95 -12.26
CA LEU A 82 11.67 6.63 -11.81
C LEU A 82 11.99 6.57 -10.31
N GLY A 83 12.08 7.72 -9.65
CA GLY A 83 12.61 7.80 -8.30
C GLY A 83 11.63 7.36 -7.23
N SER A 84 10.34 7.18 -7.55
CA SER A 84 9.32 6.86 -6.55
C SER A 84 8.08 6.20 -7.14
N THR A 85 7.47 5.36 -6.32
CA THR A 85 6.15 4.77 -6.55
C THR A 85 5.38 4.82 -5.23
N ALA A 86 4.15 5.34 -5.25
CA ALA A 86 3.24 5.26 -4.12
C ALA A 86 2.37 4.02 -4.22
N LEU A 87 2.28 3.25 -3.13
CA LEU A 87 1.31 2.17 -3.01
C LEU A 87 0.20 2.63 -2.06
N VAL A 88 -1.03 2.62 -2.54
CA VAL A 88 -2.20 2.95 -1.70
C VAL A 88 -2.78 1.66 -1.16
N MET A 89 -2.89 1.55 0.16
CA MET A 89 -3.43 0.40 0.84
C MET A 89 -4.89 0.65 1.18
N ILE A 90 -5.78 -0.09 0.52
CA ILE A 90 -7.20 -0.14 0.87
C ILE A 90 -7.36 -1.23 1.92
N GLU A 91 -7.80 -0.83 3.11
CA GLU A 91 -7.97 -1.76 4.24
C GLU A 91 -9.40 -1.83 4.73
N ASP A 92 -10.26 -0.91 4.31
CA ASP A 92 -11.62 -0.77 4.83
C ASP A 92 -12.70 -0.71 3.74
N LYS A 93 -13.96 -0.71 4.18
CA LYS A 93 -15.11 -0.61 3.27
C LYS A 93 -15.17 0.73 2.52
N HIS A 94 -14.75 1.84 3.14
CA HIS A 94 -14.82 3.15 2.52
C HIS A 94 -13.85 3.25 1.33
N GLY A 95 -12.64 2.72 1.47
CA GLY A 95 -11.63 2.66 0.42
C GLY A 95 -12.02 1.72 -0.71
N VAL A 96 -12.68 0.60 -0.39
CA VAL A 96 -13.30 -0.26 -1.41
C VAL A 96 -14.38 0.52 -2.17
N ASP A 97 -15.18 1.33 -1.48
CA ASP A 97 -16.23 2.11 -2.11
C ASP A 97 -15.70 3.25 -2.98
N ALA A 98 -14.57 3.84 -2.59
CA ALA A 98 -13.85 4.87 -3.33
C ALA A 98 -12.85 4.33 -4.37
N ALA A 99 -12.70 3.00 -4.53
CA ALA A 99 -11.62 2.40 -5.31
C ALA A 99 -11.48 2.93 -6.74
N ASP A 100 -12.59 3.23 -7.44
CA ASP A 100 -12.55 3.82 -8.79
C ASP A 100 -12.02 5.25 -8.81
N GLU A 101 -12.37 6.06 -7.80
CA GLU A 101 -11.90 7.44 -7.66
C GLU A 101 -10.41 7.46 -7.30
N ILE A 102 -9.98 6.60 -6.37
CA ILE A 102 -8.57 6.45 -6.01
C ILE A 102 -7.79 5.97 -7.23
N ALA A 103 -8.32 5.03 -8.02
CA ALA A 103 -7.62 4.44 -9.17
C ALA A 103 -7.42 5.40 -10.33
N ALA A 104 -8.23 6.45 -10.41
CA ALA A 104 -8.06 7.53 -11.37
C ALA A 104 -6.87 8.46 -11.03
N ILE A 105 -6.29 8.37 -9.83
CA ILE A 105 -5.19 9.24 -9.41
C ILE A 105 -3.89 8.85 -10.15
N VAL A 106 -3.21 9.84 -10.70
CA VAL A 106 -1.93 9.65 -11.39
C VAL A 106 -0.81 9.44 -10.35
N GLY A 107 0.14 8.54 -10.65
CA GLY A 107 1.31 8.32 -9.79
C GLY A 107 1.12 7.37 -8.61
N VAL A 108 -0.05 6.73 -8.49
CA VAL A 108 -0.33 5.73 -7.45
C VAL A 108 -0.60 4.34 -8.03
N GLU A 109 -0.14 3.31 -7.33
CA GLU A 109 -0.41 1.90 -7.57
C GLU A 109 -1.21 1.30 -6.40
N PHE A 110 -1.91 0.19 -6.64
CA PHE A 110 -2.95 -0.30 -5.73
C PHE A 110 -2.48 -1.46 -4.88
N PHE A 111 -2.88 -1.42 -3.62
CA PHE A 111 -2.62 -2.46 -2.65
C PHE A 111 -3.86 -2.70 -1.80
N LEU A 112 -4.14 -3.96 -1.46
CA LEU A 112 -5.35 -4.35 -0.74
C LEU A 112 -5.03 -5.30 0.41
N ASP A 113 -5.42 -4.93 1.64
CA ASP A 113 -5.44 -5.81 2.82
C ASP A 113 -6.75 -5.63 3.60
N LEU A 114 -7.81 -6.32 3.15
CA LEU A 114 -9.15 -6.23 3.74
C LEU A 114 -9.38 -7.21 4.92
N SER A 115 -8.35 -7.94 5.34
CA SER A 115 -8.55 -9.09 6.24
C SER A 115 -9.01 -8.69 7.65
N ILE A 116 -8.66 -7.48 8.08
CA ILE A 116 -8.91 -6.98 9.44
C ILE A 116 -10.23 -6.20 9.54
N ASP A 117 -10.50 -5.24 8.65
CA ASP A 117 -11.65 -4.33 8.80
C ASP A 117 -13.01 -4.99 8.52
N LEU A 118 -13.05 -6.02 7.66
CA LEU A 118 -14.30 -6.74 7.42
C LEU A 118 -14.72 -7.62 8.63
N GLY A 119 -13.91 -7.70 9.69
CA GLY A 119 -14.13 -8.58 10.85
C GLY A 119 -13.93 -10.06 10.52
N ILE A 120 -13.20 -10.36 9.44
CA ILE A 120 -13.11 -11.69 8.83
C ILE A 120 -11.68 -12.22 8.85
N SER A 121 -11.01 -12.13 10.01
CA SER A 121 -9.70 -12.74 10.21
C SER A 121 -9.75 -14.21 9.77
N GLY A 122 -9.08 -14.52 8.66
CA GLY A 122 -8.99 -15.87 8.10
C GLY A 122 -10.21 -16.41 7.33
N LYS A 123 -11.33 -15.69 7.15
CA LYS A 123 -12.47 -16.17 6.31
C LYS A 123 -12.57 -15.44 4.96
N PHE A 124 -11.59 -15.69 4.12
CA PHE A 124 -11.50 -15.17 2.75
C PHE A 124 -12.57 -15.71 1.77
N THR A 125 -13.49 -16.54 2.25
CA THR A 125 -14.57 -17.14 1.46
C THR A 125 -15.87 -16.35 1.50
N SER A 126 -15.96 -15.29 2.30
CA SER A 126 -17.18 -14.48 2.39
C SER A 126 -17.48 -13.75 1.08
N ASP A 127 -18.77 -13.60 0.77
CA ASP A 127 -19.20 -12.85 -0.41
C ASP A 127 -18.82 -11.37 -0.32
N ALA A 128 -18.78 -10.81 0.89
CA ALA A 128 -18.28 -9.47 1.14
C ALA A 128 -16.81 -9.32 0.72
N TYR A 129 -15.93 -10.22 1.15
CA TYR A 129 -14.52 -10.19 0.76
C TYR A 129 -14.34 -10.35 -0.76
N ARG A 130 -15.03 -11.33 -1.36
CA ARG A 130 -14.99 -11.60 -2.80
C ARG A 130 -15.46 -10.41 -3.63
N THR A 131 -16.56 -9.77 -3.23
CA THR A 131 -17.10 -8.61 -3.94
C THR A 131 -16.17 -7.41 -3.82
N SER A 132 -15.61 -7.18 -2.63
CA SER A 132 -14.66 -6.09 -2.40
C SER A 132 -13.40 -6.23 -3.25
N ILE A 133 -12.79 -7.42 -3.27
CA ILE A 133 -11.55 -7.65 -4.03
C ILE A 133 -11.79 -7.57 -5.54
N GLU A 134 -12.94 -8.03 -6.03
CA GLU A 134 -13.35 -7.87 -7.43
C GLU A 134 -13.56 -6.41 -7.81
N LYS A 135 -14.18 -5.60 -6.93
CA LYS A 135 -14.40 -4.18 -7.17
C LYS A 135 -13.06 -3.44 -7.32
N VAL A 136 -12.12 -3.70 -6.42
CA VAL A 136 -10.78 -3.09 -6.46
C VAL A 136 -9.99 -3.56 -7.68
N SER A 137 -9.99 -4.86 -7.97
CA SER A 137 -9.36 -5.43 -9.16
C SER A 137 -9.90 -4.78 -10.45
N LYS A 138 -11.22 -4.62 -10.59
CA LYS A 138 -11.84 -3.96 -11.75
C LYS A 138 -11.47 -2.48 -11.86
N ALA A 139 -11.40 -1.76 -10.75
CA ALA A 139 -10.95 -0.37 -10.74
C ALA A 139 -9.48 -0.28 -11.20
N CYS A 140 -8.60 -1.14 -10.69
CA CYS A 140 -7.20 -1.19 -11.11
C CYS A 140 -7.08 -1.45 -12.61
N LEU A 141 -7.78 -2.48 -13.11
CA LEU A 141 -7.76 -2.83 -14.53
C LEU A 141 -8.27 -1.69 -15.43
N LYS A 142 -9.37 -1.04 -15.03
CA LYS A 142 -9.97 0.08 -15.77
C LYS A 142 -9.01 1.25 -15.94
N HIS A 143 -8.20 1.55 -14.92
CA HIS A 143 -7.27 2.68 -14.92
C HIS A 143 -5.82 2.28 -15.23
N GLY A 144 -5.57 1.02 -15.63
CA GLY A 144 -4.24 0.53 -15.98
C GLY A 144 -3.27 0.46 -14.80
N LYS A 145 -3.78 0.25 -13.59
CA LYS A 145 -3.00 0.16 -12.34
C LYS A 145 -2.61 -1.26 -12.01
N VAL A 146 -1.45 -1.42 -11.36
CA VAL A 146 -1.03 -2.68 -10.75
C VAL A 146 -1.96 -3.00 -9.59
N PHE A 147 -2.60 -4.16 -9.67
CA PHE A 147 -3.38 -4.71 -8.57
C PHE A 147 -2.48 -5.52 -7.62
N GLY A 148 -2.34 -5.04 -6.38
CA GLY A 148 -1.55 -5.65 -5.32
C GLY A 148 -2.40 -6.28 -4.21
N VAL A 149 -1.92 -7.38 -3.63
CA VAL A 149 -2.64 -8.15 -2.59
C VAL A 149 -1.75 -8.49 -1.39
N ALA A 150 -2.27 -8.31 -0.18
CA ALA A 150 -1.67 -8.76 1.10
C ALA A 150 -2.59 -9.73 1.85
N GLY A 151 -2.03 -10.35 2.89
CA GLY A 151 -2.79 -11.08 3.92
C GLY A 151 -3.23 -12.48 3.50
N ILE A 152 -3.02 -12.87 2.24
CA ILE A 152 -3.35 -14.20 1.72
C ILE A 152 -2.09 -15.07 1.74
N ASN A 153 -1.80 -15.60 2.91
CA ASN A 153 -0.60 -16.39 3.15
C ASN A 153 -0.92 -17.89 3.05
N ASP A 154 -0.12 -18.64 2.27
CA ASP A 154 -0.20 -20.11 2.17
C ASP A 154 -1.57 -20.67 1.70
N LEU A 155 -2.39 -19.86 1.03
CA LEU A 155 -3.70 -20.23 0.47
C LEU A 155 -3.64 -20.34 -1.06
N GLN A 156 -3.06 -21.42 -1.56
CA GLN A 156 -2.73 -21.60 -2.99
C GLN A 156 -3.91 -21.34 -3.94
N GLU A 157 -5.08 -21.92 -3.67
CA GLU A 157 -6.27 -21.74 -4.52
C GLU A 157 -6.71 -20.28 -4.60
N LEU A 158 -6.63 -19.55 -3.48
CA LEU A 158 -7.00 -18.15 -3.45
C LEU A 158 -5.95 -17.29 -4.17
N GLN A 159 -4.66 -17.58 -3.98
CA GLN A 159 -3.57 -16.91 -4.69
C GLN A 159 -3.67 -17.12 -6.21
N GLU A 160 -3.99 -18.35 -6.64
CA GLU A 160 -4.26 -18.69 -8.05
C GLU A 160 -5.36 -17.80 -8.62
N ARG A 161 -6.49 -17.67 -7.91
CA ARG A 161 -7.59 -16.77 -8.30
C ARG A 161 -7.13 -15.31 -8.38
N MET A 162 -6.36 -14.84 -7.39
CA MET A 162 -5.86 -13.46 -7.39
C MET A 162 -5.00 -13.19 -8.64
N ILE A 163 -4.07 -14.08 -8.95
CA ILE A 163 -3.10 -13.89 -10.04
C ILE A 163 -3.76 -14.08 -11.41
N ASN A 164 -4.49 -15.18 -11.59
CA ASN A 164 -4.95 -15.65 -12.90
C ASN A 164 -6.38 -15.23 -13.24
N THR A 165 -7.23 -14.94 -12.25
CA THR A 165 -8.59 -14.44 -12.49
C THR A 165 -8.71 -12.93 -12.28
N LEU A 166 -8.14 -12.40 -11.21
CA LEU A 166 -8.27 -10.99 -10.83
C LEU A 166 -7.08 -10.11 -11.26
N GLY A 167 -6.05 -10.70 -11.86
CA GLY A 167 -4.95 -9.97 -12.48
C GLY A 167 -3.95 -9.37 -11.49
N ALA A 168 -3.82 -9.92 -10.27
CA ALA A 168 -2.83 -9.45 -9.32
C ALA A 168 -1.39 -9.62 -9.86
N ARG A 169 -0.56 -8.58 -9.73
CA ARG A 169 0.85 -8.58 -10.20
C ARG A 169 1.86 -8.18 -9.13
N PHE A 170 1.37 -7.89 -7.93
CA PHE A 170 2.20 -7.65 -6.76
C PHE A 170 1.55 -8.34 -5.56
N MET A 171 2.31 -9.12 -4.79
CA MET A 171 1.76 -9.90 -3.68
C MET A 171 2.70 -9.91 -2.48
N LEU A 172 2.18 -9.56 -1.31
CA LEU A 172 2.85 -9.76 -0.03
C LEU A 172 2.37 -11.09 0.56
N ILE A 173 3.25 -12.09 0.52
CA ILE A 173 2.90 -13.49 0.82
C ILE A 173 3.23 -13.94 2.24
N GLN A 174 4.14 -13.26 2.93
CA GLN A 174 4.61 -13.59 4.28
C GLN A 174 5.38 -12.42 4.90
N GLN A 175 5.57 -12.50 6.22
CA GLN A 175 6.49 -11.64 6.99
C GLN A 175 7.68 -12.46 7.49
N ASP A 176 8.84 -11.83 7.57
CA ASP A 176 10.10 -12.44 8.04
C ASP A 176 9.95 -13.04 9.45
N SER A 177 9.32 -12.31 10.37
CA SER A 177 9.03 -12.75 11.73
C SER A 177 8.18 -14.03 11.75
N THR A 178 7.16 -14.11 10.91
CA THR A 178 6.30 -15.30 10.76
C THR A 178 7.09 -16.48 10.22
N LEU A 179 7.88 -16.28 9.16
CA LEU A 179 8.71 -17.33 8.57
C LEU A 179 9.71 -17.91 9.58
N ILE A 180 10.41 -17.04 10.31
CA ILE A 180 11.38 -17.42 11.33
C ILE A 180 10.68 -18.15 12.48
N SER A 181 9.57 -17.62 12.99
CA SER A 181 8.81 -18.21 14.08
C SER A 181 8.27 -19.60 13.73
N GLN A 182 7.73 -19.78 12.52
CA GLN A 182 7.27 -21.09 12.04
C GLN A 182 8.44 -22.07 11.92
N GLY A 183 9.59 -21.65 11.38
CA GLY A 183 10.79 -22.48 11.29
C GLY A 183 11.33 -22.91 12.65
N ALA A 184 11.47 -21.96 13.58
CA ALA A 184 11.88 -22.21 14.96
C ALA A 184 10.92 -23.16 15.68
N SER A 185 9.62 -22.96 15.53
CA SER A 185 8.58 -23.83 16.11
C SER A 185 8.68 -25.26 15.59
N ARG A 186 8.95 -25.46 14.29
CA ARG A 186 9.17 -26.79 13.72
C ARG A 186 10.43 -27.44 14.28
N ALA A 187 11.54 -26.70 14.37
CA ALA A 187 12.80 -27.21 14.90
C ALA A 187 12.68 -27.63 16.37
N ALA A 188 12.05 -26.80 17.21
CA ALA A 188 11.85 -27.10 18.63
C ALA A 188 11.01 -28.37 18.84
N LYS A 189 9.94 -28.57 18.07
CA LYS A 189 9.08 -29.76 18.14
C LYS A 189 9.79 -31.06 17.74
N ALA A 190 10.87 -30.98 16.96
CA ALA A 190 11.61 -32.16 16.50
C ALA A 190 12.58 -32.70 17.57
N VAL A 191 12.88 -31.92 18.62
CA VAL A 191 13.76 -32.34 19.71
C VAL A 191 13.02 -33.37 20.58
N PRO A 192 13.51 -34.62 20.70
CA PRO A 192 12.84 -35.64 21.50
C PRO A 192 12.99 -35.37 23.00
N CYS A 193 12.05 -35.86 23.80
CA CYS A 193 12.18 -35.88 25.25
C CYS A 193 13.37 -36.77 25.68
N VAL A 194 14.02 -36.40 26.78
CA VAL A 194 15.01 -37.25 27.44
C VAL A 194 14.33 -38.56 27.87
N LYS A 195 14.93 -39.70 27.52
CA LYS A 195 14.45 -41.02 27.94
C LYS A 195 14.85 -41.26 29.40
N ALA A 196 13.90 -41.75 30.21
CA ALA A 196 14.14 -42.19 31.58
C ALA A 196 14.94 -43.51 31.61
#